data_AF-A0A4Q5PWK8-F1
#
_entry.id   AF-A0A4Q5PWK8-F1
#
_cell.length_a   1.000
_cell.length_b   1.000
_cell.length_c   1.000
_cell.angle_alpha   90.00
_cell.angle_beta   90.00
_cell.angle_gamma   90.00
#
_symmetry.space_group_name_H-M   'P 1'
#
loop_
_entity.id
_entity.type
_entity.pdbx_description
1 polymer ?
#
loop_
_entity_poly.entity_id
_entity_poly.type
_entity_poly.pdbx_seq_one_letter_code
_entity_poly.pdbx_strand_id
1 'polypeptide(L)'
;MSSSNDETSLDKLFSSARVVHRRHFLAVGAGGIVAAAGSAEALAKPAYPVPAGNEEDRKYMAQAIDLMRKAGVTERTGGAFGAIIVRNGEVLSATGNSVLRDNDPSAHAEVNAIRAACKKIGAPNLKGATMYTSCECCPMCYSTAYWARLDRIVFAAAWSDYADLFDDSNINADMKQPYAKRKIKMAQVMQPEAEKVWQEFRKLPDRAKY
;
A
#
# COMPACT_ATOMS: atom_id res chain seq x y z
N MET A 1 38.07 -32.69 -7.93
CA MET A 1 38.43 -31.82 -6.81
C MET A 1 37.65 -30.53 -6.98
N SER A 2 36.84 -30.22 -5.96
CA SER A 2 35.79 -29.21 -5.94
C SER A 2 36.35 -27.79 -6.05
N SER A 3 35.91 -27.01 -7.04
CA SER A 3 36.07 -25.55 -7.05
C SER A 3 34.96 -24.94 -6.21
N SER A 4 35.35 -24.44 -5.03
CA SER A 4 34.50 -23.81 -4.04
C SER A 4 33.71 -22.63 -4.61
N ASN A 5 32.40 -22.67 -4.37
CA ASN A 5 31.45 -21.59 -4.59
C ASN A 5 31.91 -20.30 -3.89
N ASP A 6 32.08 -19.25 -4.67
CA ASP A 6 32.22 -17.88 -4.20
C ASP A 6 30.84 -17.40 -3.73
N GLU A 7 30.54 -17.61 -2.45
CA GLU A 7 29.40 -16.98 -1.76
C GLU A 7 29.52 -15.47 -1.95
N THR A 8 28.63 -14.91 -2.76
CA THR A 8 28.74 -13.54 -3.23
C THR A 8 28.76 -12.55 -2.06
N SER A 9 29.59 -11.52 -2.16
CA SER A 9 29.73 -10.43 -1.17
C SER A 9 28.40 -9.80 -0.70
N LEU A 10 27.29 -10.01 -1.40
CA LEU A 10 25.95 -9.55 -1.04
C LEU A 10 25.31 -10.42 0.06
N ASP A 11 25.54 -11.73 0.07
CA ASP A 11 24.98 -12.66 1.06
C ASP A 11 25.55 -12.39 2.47
N LYS A 12 26.83 -11.98 2.54
CA LYS A 12 27.47 -11.50 3.78
C LYS A 12 26.90 -10.15 4.25
N LEU A 13 26.47 -9.30 3.32
CA LEU A 13 25.92 -7.98 3.62
C LEU A 13 24.52 -8.09 4.25
N PHE A 14 23.67 -8.99 3.75
CA PHE A 14 22.31 -9.21 4.28
C PHE A 14 22.25 -10.12 5.52
N SER A 15 23.20 -11.04 5.70
CA SER A 15 23.27 -11.89 6.90
C SER A 15 23.74 -11.15 8.17
N SER A 16 24.34 -9.96 8.04
CA SER A 16 24.85 -9.16 9.16
C SER A 16 23.85 -8.12 9.72
N ALA A 17 22.69 -7.95 9.08
CA ALA A 17 21.66 -7.02 9.52
C ALA A 17 20.98 -7.52 10.82
N ARG A 18 21.41 -7.02 11.98
CA ARG A 18 20.75 -7.31 13.27
C ARG A 18 19.33 -6.70 13.29
N VAL A 19 18.33 -7.53 13.54
CA VAL A 19 16.98 -7.08 13.92
C VAL A 19 17.07 -6.27 15.20
N VAL A 20 16.88 -4.96 15.09
CA VAL A 20 16.82 -4.07 16.25
C VAL A 20 15.41 -4.16 16.83
N HIS A 21 15.20 -5.02 17.82
CA HIS A 21 14.02 -4.89 18.67
C HIS A 21 14.19 -3.65 19.56
N ARG A 22 13.47 -2.57 19.25
CA ARG A 22 13.45 -1.39 20.12
C ARG A 22 12.09 -1.12 20.75
N ARG A 23 12.19 -0.95 22.07
CA ARG A 23 11.23 -0.59 23.09
C ARG A 23 10.48 0.71 22.76
N HIS A 24 9.20 0.71 23.11
CA HIS A 24 8.25 1.82 23.24
C HIS A 24 8.52 3.09 22.42
N PHE A 25 7.81 3.20 21.29
CA PHE A 25 7.32 4.48 20.81
C PHE A 25 6.00 4.79 21.53
N LEU A 26 6.05 5.59 22.59
CA LEU A 26 4.87 6.24 23.14
C LEU A 26 5.15 7.72 23.45
N ALA A 27 4.21 8.53 22.98
CA ALA A 27 3.79 9.85 23.44
C ALA A 27 4.68 11.08 23.17
N VAL A 28 4.23 11.89 22.20
CA VAL A 28 3.87 13.32 22.40
C VAL A 28 2.69 13.60 21.45
N GLY A 29 1.54 14.13 21.83
CA GLY A 29 1.12 14.71 23.10
C GLY A 29 -0.40 14.66 23.28
N ALA A 30 -0.81 14.74 24.54
CA ALA A 30 -2.19 14.96 24.94
C ALA A 30 -2.58 16.42 24.71
N GLY A 31 -3.75 16.64 24.10
CA GLY A 31 -4.34 17.96 23.97
C GLY A 31 -5.81 17.88 23.60
N GLY A 32 -6.69 18.00 24.60
CA GLY A 32 -8.08 18.43 24.46
C GLY A 32 -9.11 17.35 24.11
N ILE A 33 -9.91 16.94 25.10
CA ILE A 33 -11.22 16.34 24.84
C ILE A 33 -12.18 17.48 24.49
N VAL A 34 -12.71 17.47 23.27
CA VAL A 34 -13.95 18.18 22.93
C VAL A 34 -14.96 17.13 22.51
N ALA A 35 -16.00 16.94 23.32
CA ALA A 35 -17.17 16.22 22.90
C ALA A 35 -17.92 17.08 21.88
N ALA A 36 -17.87 16.70 20.60
CA ALA A 36 -18.78 17.21 19.60
C ALA A 36 -19.91 16.20 19.41
N ALA A 37 -21.09 16.57 19.90
CA ALA A 37 -22.34 15.90 19.60
C ALA A 37 -22.61 15.96 18.09
N GLY A 38 -23.23 14.90 17.57
CA GLY A 38 -23.44 14.67 16.15
C GLY A 38 -24.08 15.84 15.41
N SER A 39 -23.43 16.21 14.31
CA SER A 39 -24.08 16.71 13.12
C SER A 39 -23.54 15.86 11.97
N ALA A 40 -24.39 15.44 11.04
CA ALA A 40 -23.92 14.80 9.81
C ALA A 40 -23.17 15.87 9.00
N GLU A 41 -21.88 16.03 9.29
CA GLU A 41 -21.00 16.86 8.49
C GLU A 41 -21.03 16.31 7.06
N ALA A 42 -21.33 17.21 6.12
CA ALA A 42 -21.39 16.86 4.72
C ALA A 42 -20.05 16.19 4.33
N LEU A 43 -20.14 14.95 3.85
CA LEU A 43 -18.97 14.18 3.39
C LEU A 43 -18.10 15.04 2.48
N ALA A 44 -16.79 15.00 2.68
CA ALA A 44 -15.88 15.82 1.92
C ALA A 44 -15.87 15.35 0.46
N LYS A 45 -15.94 16.29 -0.48
CA LYS A 45 -15.97 15.94 -1.90
C LYS A 45 -14.57 15.51 -2.35
N PRO A 46 -14.46 14.43 -3.16
CA PRO A 46 -13.18 14.02 -3.71
C PRO A 46 -12.56 15.16 -4.54
N ALA A 47 -11.23 15.17 -4.62
CA ALA A 47 -10.48 16.20 -5.34
C ALA A 47 -10.82 16.28 -6.84
N TYR A 48 -11.35 15.19 -7.40
CA TYR A 48 -11.77 15.07 -8.80
C TYR A 48 -13.09 14.29 -8.91
N PRO A 49 -13.88 14.49 -9.99
CA PRO A 49 -15.09 13.70 -10.23
C PRO A 49 -14.77 12.20 -10.31
N VAL A 50 -15.49 11.40 -9.53
CA VAL A 50 -15.38 9.93 -9.53
C VAL A 50 -16.61 9.37 -10.25
N PRO A 51 -16.46 8.46 -11.23
CA PRO A 51 -17.60 7.79 -11.84
C PRO A 51 -18.46 7.08 -10.77
N ALA A 52 -19.78 7.12 -10.94
CA ALA A 52 -20.70 6.44 -10.02
C ALA A 52 -20.53 4.92 -10.08
N GLY A 53 -20.52 4.26 -8.91
CA GLY A 53 -20.52 2.80 -8.80
C GLY A 53 -21.91 2.18 -9.05
N ASN A 54 -21.93 0.87 -9.32
CA ASN A 54 -23.16 0.10 -9.52
C ASN A 54 -23.57 -0.69 -8.25
N GLU A 55 -24.61 -1.54 -8.33
CA GLU A 55 -25.07 -2.35 -7.18
C GLU A 55 -24.06 -3.42 -6.75
N GLU A 56 -23.37 -4.04 -7.72
CA GLU A 56 -22.29 -4.99 -7.43
C GLU A 56 -21.15 -4.31 -6.66
N ASP A 57 -20.83 -3.07 -7.02
CA ASP A 57 -19.83 -2.26 -6.33
C ASP A 57 -20.22 -2.01 -4.87
N ARG A 58 -21.50 -1.72 -4.60
CA ARG A 58 -22.02 -1.54 -3.23
C ARG A 58 -21.88 -2.80 -2.39
N LYS A 59 -22.19 -3.97 -2.97
CA LYS A 59 -22.07 -5.27 -2.29
C LYS A 59 -20.65 -5.56 -1.82
N TYR A 60 -19.66 -5.39 -2.70
CA TYR A 60 -18.26 -5.65 -2.33
C TYR A 60 -17.69 -4.54 -1.44
N MET A 61 -18.13 -3.29 -1.62
CA MET A 61 -17.72 -2.19 -0.76
C MET A 61 -18.17 -2.38 0.69
N ALA A 62 -19.40 -2.88 0.91
CA ALA A 62 -19.88 -3.19 2.26
C ALA A 62 -18.95 -4.16 3.00
N GLN A 63 -18.47 -5.20 2.31
CA GLN A 63 -17.52 -6.16 2.89
C GLN A 63 -16.14 -5.52 3.14
N ALA A 64 -15.68 -4.60 2.28
CA ALA A 64 -14.44 -3.86 2.51
C ALA A 64 -14.54 -2.96 3.77
N ILE A 65 -15.71 -2.36 4.01
CA ILE A 65 -16.00 -1.57 5.22
C ILE A 65 -16.07 -2.46 6.47
N ASP A 66 -16.61 -3.68 6.37
CA ASP A 66 -16.57 -4.62 7.48
C ASP A 66 -15.13 -5.01 7.87
N LEU A 67 -14.26 -5.20 6.88
CA LEU A 67 -12.83 -5.44 7.09
C LEU A 67 -12.11 -4.21 7.67
N MET A 68 -12.50 -3.00 7.23
CA MET A 68 -12.01 -1.73 7.77
C MET A 68 -12.30 -1.62 9.27
N ARG A 69 -13.55 -1.88 9.66
CA ARG A 69 -13.96 -1.93 11.07
C ARG A 69 -13.18 -3.01 11.82
N LYS A 70 -13.05 -4.20 11.23
CA LYS A 70 -12.37 -5.32 11.84
C LYS A 70 -10.91 -4.99 12.17
N ALA A 71 -10.17 -4.47 11.18
CA ALA A 71 -8.75 -4.15 11.31
C ALA A 71 -8.49 -2.97 12.25
N GLY A 72 -9.24 -1.87 12.10
CA GLY A 72 -8.99 -0.64 12.86
C GLY A 72 -9.62 -0.61 14.25
N VAL A 73 -10.80 -1.21 14.42
CA VAL A 73 -11.61 -1.03 15.63
C VAL A 73 -11.57 -2.26 16.52
N THR A 74 -11.88 -3.45 15.98
CA THR A 74 -12.06 -4.65 16.81
C THR A 74 -10.76 -5.40 17.05
N GLU A 75 -9.99 -5.70 16.01
CA GLU A 75 -8.73 -6.46 16.11
C GLU A 75 -7.50 -5.56 16.28
N ARG A 76 -7.61 -4.29 15.89
CA ARG A 76 -6.54 -3.27 16.02
C ARG A 76 -5.21 -3.73 15.41
N THR A 77 -5.29 -4.43 14.28
CA THR A 77 -4.13 -4.90 13.53
C THR A 77 -3.40 -3.76 12.82
N GLY A 78 -4.06 -2.62 12.65
CA GLY A 78 -3.51 -1.40 12.08
C GLY A 78 -4.55 -0.29 11.99
N GLY A 79 -4.41 0.61 11.03
CA GLY A 79 -5.41 1.66 10.77
C GLY A 79 -6.73 1.09 10.26
N ALA A 80 -7.80 1.90 10.29
CA ALA A 80 -9.12 1.51 9.81
C ALA A 80 -9.16 1.50 8.27
N PHE A 81 -8.67 0.41 7.66
CA PHE A 81 -8.70 0.19 6.22
C PHE A 81 -8.99 -1.27 5.88
N GLY A 82 -9.80 -1.50 4.86
CA GLY A 82 -10.15 -2.83 4.35
C GLY A 82 -10.21 -2.86 2.83
N ALA A 83 -9.85 -3.99 2.22
CA ALA A 83 -9.83 -4.13 0.77
C ALA A 83 -10.18 -5.55 0.31
N ILE A 84 -10.80 -5.64 -0.86
CA ILE A 84 -11.24 -6.87 -1.51
C ILE A 84 -10.86 -6.81 -2.99
N ILE A 85 -10.40 -7.93 -3.54
CA ILE A 85 -10.12 -8.06 -4.97
C ILE A 85 -11.05 -9.10 -5.57
N VAL A 86 -11.76 -8.72 -6.63
CA VAL A 86 -12.75 -9.55 -7.31
C VAL A 86 -12.41 -9.67 -8.78
N ARG A 87 -12.55 -10.88 -9.34
CA ARG A 87 -12.45 -11.13 -10.78
C ARG A 87 -13.60 -12.02 -11.20
N ASN A 88 -14.38 -11.61 -12.21
CA ASN A 88 -15.51 -12.38 -12.75
C ASN A 88 -16.50 -12.84 -11.65
N GLY A 89 -16.81 -11.96 -10.69
CA GLY A 89 -17.67 -12.25 -9.53
C GLY A 89 -17.02 -13.08 -8.42
N GLU A 90 -15.82 -13.62 -8.62
CA GLU A 90 -15.08 -14.38 -7.61
C GLU A 90 -14.19 -13.48 -6.75
N VAL A 91 -14.32 -13.58 -5.43
CA VAL A 91 -13.40 -12.92 -4.49
C VAL A 91 -12.05 -13.66 -4.48
N LEU A 92 -11.00 -13.01 -4.98
CA LEU A 92 -9.64 -13.52 -4.95
C LEU A 92 -8.98 -13.31 -3.58
N SER A 93 -9.27 -12.19 -2.92
CA SER A 93 -8.74 -11.87 -1.59
C SER A 93 -9.63 -10.86 -0.88
N ALA A 94 -9.60 -10.89 0.45
CA ALA A 94 -10.31 -9.96 1.32
C ALA A 94 -9.47 -9.75 2.59
N THR A 95 -8.93 -8.55 2.79
CA THR A 95 -7.94 -8.28 3.87
C THR A 95 -8.15 -6.90 4.49
N GLY A 96 -7.75 -6.77 5.76
CA GLY A 96 -7.61 -5.49 6.45
C GLY A 96 -6.17 -5.00 6.53
N ASN A 97 -5.99 -3.78 7.03
CA ASN A 97 -4.67 -3.23 7.37
C ASN A 97 -4.03 -4.06 8.50
N SER A 98 -2.72 -4.32 8.40
CA SER A 98 -1.98 -5.06 9.42
C SER A 98 -0.63 -4.45 9.78
N VAL A 99 -0.45 -3.15 9.55
CA VAL A 99 0.81 -2.42 9.81
C VAL A 99 1.34 -2.66 11.22
N LEU A 100 0.47 -2.55 12.24
CA LEU A 100 0.86 -2.69 13.64
C LEU A 100 1.10 -4.15 14.02
N ARG A 101 0.27 -5.07 13.53
CA ARG A 101 0.40 -6.50 13.81
C ARG A 101 1.70 -7.07 13.23
N ASP A 102 2.01 -6.70 11.99
CA ASP A 102 3.08 -7.33 11.21
C ASP A 102 4.40 -6.53 11.32
N ASN A 103 4.38 -5.36 11.98
CA ASN A 103 5.49 -4.40 11.99
C ASN A 103 6.00 -4.07 10.57
N ASP A 104 5.08 -4.00 9.61
CA ASP A 104 5.36 -3.74 8.20
C ASP A 104 4.60 -2.46 7.78
N PRO A 105 5.29 -1.32 7.57
CA PRO A 105 4.64 -0.09 7.13
C PRO A 105 4.01 -0.20 5.73
N SER A 106 4.33 -1.24 4.96
CA SER A 106 3.70 -1.52 3.67
C SER A 106 2.45 -2.38 3.77
N ALA A 107 2.12 -2.93 4.95
CA ALA A 107 0.98 -3.85 5.15
C ALA A 107 -0.38 -3.13 5.23
N HIS A 108 -0.61 -2.22 4.28
CA HIS A 108 -1.90 -1.59 4.01
C HIS A 108 -2.89 -2.63 3.49
N ALA A 109 -4.18 -2.37 3.65
CA ALA A 109 -5.23 -3.32 3.27
C ALA A 109 -5.15 -3.68 1.78
N GLU A 110 -4.90 -2.71 0.91
CA GLU A 110 -4.81 -2.88 -0.53
C GLU A 110 -3.56 -3.69 -0.93
N VAL A 111 -2.42 -3.39 -0.31
CA VAL A 111 -1.17 -4.13 -0.55
C VAL A 111 -1.31 -5.58 -0.08
N ASN A 112 -1.92 -5.80 1.09
CA ASN A 112 -2.22 -7.13 1.60
C ASN A 112 -3.16 -7.90 0.66
N ALA A 113 -4.20 -7.25 0.15
CA ALA A 113 -5.15 -7.86 -0.78
C ALA A 113 -4.43 -8.26 -2.07
N ILE A 114 -3.63 -7.35 -2.66
CA ILE A 114 -2.87 -7.63 -3.89
C ILE A 114 -1.91 -8.81 -3.67
N ARG A 115 -1.15 -8.81 -2.57
CA ARG A 115 -0.23 -9.92 -2.22
C ARG A 115 -0.99 -11.24 -2.10
N ALA A 116 -2.12 -11.25 -1.40
CA ALA A 116 -2.95 -12.44 -1.21
C ALA A 116 -3.55 -12.95 -2.52
N ALA A 117 -4.10 -12.06 -3.36
CA ALA A 117 -4.66 -12.40 -4.66
C ALA A 117 -3.59 -12.96 -5.61
N CYS A 118 -2.43 -12.29 -5.72
CA CYS A 118 -1.31 -12.76 -6.54
C CYS A 118 -0.84 -14.14 -6.10
N LYS A 119 -0.74 -14.39 -4.79
CA LYS A 119 -0.39 -15.70 -4.23
C LYS A 119 -1.45 -16.76 -4.57
N LYS A 120 -2.74 -16.42 -4.46
CA LYS A 120 -3.86 -17.32 -4.80
C LYS A 120 -3.80 -17.77 -6.26
N ILE A 121 -3.49 -16.86 -7.18
CA ILE A 121 -3.46 -17.16 -8.63
C ILE A 121 -2.09 -17.63 -9.14
N GLY A 122 -1.04 -17.58 -8.30
CA GLY A 122 0.32 -17.94 -8.70
C GLY A 122 0.98 -16.99 -9.71
N ALA A 123 0.55 -15.72 -9.76
CA ALA A 123 1.06 -14.74 -10.73
C ALA A 123 1.05 -13.31 -10.16
N PRO A 124 2.01 -12.44 -10.53
CA PRO A 124 2.08 -11.05 -10.08
C PRO A 124 1.14 -10.10 -10.86
N ASN A 125 0.20 -10.65 -11.62
CA ASN A 125 -0.65 -9.90 -12.54
C ASN A 125 -2.13 -10.19 -12.25
N LEU A 126 -2.84 -9.13 -11.91
CA LEU A 126 -4.24 -9.11 -11.53
C LEU A 126 -5.19 -8.59 -12.63
N LYS A 127 -4.75 -8.50 -13.90
CA LYS A 127 -5.56 -8.05 -15.04
C LYS A 127 -6.96 -8.67 -15.05
N GLY A 128 -7.95 -7.83 -15.37
CA GLY A 128 -9.38 -8.19 -15.33
C GLY A 128 -10.00 -8.19 -13.94
N ALA A 129 -9.23 -7.94 -12.87
CA ALA A 129 -9.78 -7.81 -11.53
C ALA A 129 -10.09 -6.34 -11.17
N THR A 130 -11.11 -6.17 -10.34
CA THR A 130 -11.43 -4.91 -9.65
C THR A 130 -11.00 -5.01 -8.19
N MET A 131 -10.37 -3.96 -7.66
CA MET A 131 -10.16 -3.81 -6.23
C MET A 131 -11.18 -2.85 -5.63
N TYR A 132 -11.84 -3.29 -4.56
CA TYR A 132 -12.72 -2.50 -3.71
C TYR A 132 -11.96 -2.16 -2.43
N THR A 133 -11.75 -0.89 -2.15
CA THR A 133 -11.02 -0.43 -0.96
C THR A 133 -11.88 0.54 -0.15
N SER A 134 -11.88 0.42 1.17
CA SER A 134 -12.70 1.28 2.04
C SER A 134 -12.33 2.76 1.91
N CYS A 135 -11.09 3.06 1.53
CA CYS A 135 -10.59 4.42 1.34
C CYS A 135 -9.82 4.56 0.01
N GLU A 136 -9.78 5.78 -0.53
CA GLU A 136 -8.99 6.16 -1.69
C GLU A 136 -7.52 5.74 -1.50
N CYS A 137 -6.97 5.00 -2.46
CA CYS A 137 -5.63 4.44 -2.35
C CYS A 137 -4.58 5.54 -2.13
N CYS A 138 -3.74 5.38 -1.11
CA CYS A 138 -2.55 6.21 -0.96
C CYS A 138 -1.58 6.01 -2.15
N PRO A 139 -0.55 6.87 -2.33
CA PRO A 139 0.39 6.76 -3.44
C PRO A 139 1.08 5.38 -3.57
N MET A 140 1.39 4.73 -2.45
CA MET A 140 1.96 3.37 -2.43
C MET A 140 0.93 2.34 -2.90
N CYS A 141 -0.29 2.36 -2.37
CA CYS A 141 -1.34 1.42 -2.72
C CYS A 141 -1.73 1.54 -4.19
N TYR A 142 -1.88 2.76 -4.70
CA TYR A 142 -2.18 3.02 -6.11
C TYR A 142 -1.06 2.50 -7.02
N SER A 143 0.21 2.79 -6.70
CA SER A 143 1.36 2.27 -7.46
C SER A 143 1.39 0.74 -7.45
N THR A 144 1.09 0.11 -6.32
CA THR A 144 1.05 -1.35 -6.20
C THR A 144 -0.06 -1.95 -7.07
N ALA A 145 -1.24 -1.33 -7.09
CA ALA A 145 -2.34 -1.73 -7.97
C ALA A 145 -1.98 -1.59 -9.46
N TYR A 146 -1.28 -0.50 -9.80
CA TYR A 146 -0.78 -0.25 -11.16
C TYR A 146 0.21 -1.33 -11.62
N TRP A 147 1.18 -1.69 -10.77
CA TRP A 147 2.14 -2.77 -11.06
C TRP A 147 1.46 -4.13 -11.15
N ALA A 148 0.45 -4.37 -10.31
CA ALA A 148 -0.37 -5.57 -10.37
C ALA A 148 -1.34 -5.58 -11.55
N ARG A 149 -1.41 -4.55 -12.40
CA ARG A 149 -2.28 -4.49 -13.59
C ARG A 149 -3.77 -4.64 -13.25
N LEU A 150 -4.22 -4.13 -12.10
CA LEU A 150 -5.66 -4.07 -11.82
C LEU A 150 -6.35 -3.17 -12.85
N ASP A 151 -7.52 -3.62 -13.35
CA ASP A 151 -8.26 -2.87 -14.38
C ASP A 151 -9.06 -1.73 -13.76
N ARG A 152 -9.44 -1.86 -12.48
CA ARG A 152 -10.31 -0.90 -11.80
C ARG A 152 -10.09 -0.89 -10.29
N ILE A 153 -10.17 0.31 -9.71
CA ILE A 153 -10.25 0.54 -8.27
C ILE A 153 -11.58 1.24 -7.98
N VAL A 154 -12.28 0.79 -6.94
CA VAL A 154 -13.48 1.43 -6.41
C VAL A 154 -13.21 1.74 -4.94
N PHE A 155 -13.53 2.96 -4.49
CA PHE A 155 -13.32 3.38 -3.11
C PHE A 155 -14.57 4.02 -2.49
N ALA A 156 -14.64 4.01 -1.15
CA ALA A 156 -15.72 4.68 -0.42
C ALA A 156 -15.31 6.05 0.13
N ALA A 157 -14.40 6.11 1.11
CA ALA A 157 -13.93 7.36 1.70
C ALA A 157 -12.79 7.98 0.86
N ALA A 158 -12.84 9.28 0.60
CA ALA A 158 -11.74 10.02 -0.03
C ALA A 158 -10.71 10.45 1.03
N TRP A 159 -9.49 10.84 0.61
CA TRP A 159 -8.48 11.32 1.56
C TRP A 159 -8.95 12.47 2.45
N SER A 160 -9.85 13.31 1.93
CA SER A 160 -10.42 14.44 2.67
C SER A 160 -11.32 14.04 3.83
N ASP A 161 -11.86 12.82 3.83
CA ASP A 161 -12.76 12.35 4.90
C ASP A 161 -12.01 11.95 6.18
N TYR A 162 -10.68 11.78 6.12
CA TYR A 162 -9.86 11.30 7.24
C TYR A 162 -8.47 11.94 7.30
N ALA A 163 -8.30 13.10 6.66
CA ALA A 163 -7.02 13.80 6.54
C ALA A 163 -6.43 14.26 7.89
N ASP A 164 -7.23 14.30 8.94
CA ASP A 164 -6.81 14.56 10.32
C ASP A 164 -6.12 13.35 10.98
N LEU A 165 -6.33 12.14 10.45
CA LEU A 165 -5.82 10.88 11.01
C LEU A 165 -4.60 10.32 10.26
N PHE A 166 -4.53 10.53 8.93
CA PHE A 166 -3.51 9.89 8.09
C PHE A 166 -2.94 10.83 7.02
N ASP A 167 -1.73 10.54 6.57
CA ASP A 167 -0.87 11.42 5.76
C ASP A 167 -1.01 11.23 4.23
N ASP A 168 -2.02 10.53 3.73
CA ASP A 168 -2.12 10.11 2.33
C ASP A 168 -2.02 11.27 1.33
N SER A 169 -2.79 12.33 1.59
CA SER A 169 -2.78 13.56 0.78
C SER A 169 -1.46 14.33 0.92
N ASN A 170 -0.86 14.32 2.11
CA ASN A 170 0.43 14.96 2.40
C ASN A 170 1.58 14.27 1.66
N ILE A 171 1.59 12.94 1.61
CA ILE A 171 2.58 12.15 0.85
C ILE A 171 2.46 12.45 -0.65
N ASN A 172 1.24 12.46 -1.18
CA ASN A 172 1.00 12.79 -2.58
C ASN A 172 1.48 14.21 -2.93
N ALA A 173 1.28 15.18 -2.03
CA ALA A 173 1.76 16.55 -2.20
C ALA A 173 3.30 16.63 -2.14
N ASP A 174 3.95 15.94 -1.20
CA ASP A 174 5.41 15.91 -1.05
C ASP A 174 6.08 15.29 -2.30
N MET A 175 5.53 14.20 -2.84
CA MET A 175 6.07 13.55 -4.03
C MET A 175 6.08 14.46 -5.28
N LYS A 176 5.22 15.47 -5.34
CA LYS A 176 5.17 16.44 -6.45
C LYS A 176 6.22 17.56 -6.31
N GLN A 177 6.87 17.67 -5.15
CA GLN A 177 7.90 18.68 -4.92
C GLN A 177 9.23 18.31 -5.62
N PRO A 178 10.04 19.32 -6.01
CA PRO A 178 11.43 19.10 -6.39
C PRO A 178 12.20 18.34 -5.29
N TYR A 179 13.16 17.48 -5.66
CA TYR A 179 13.87 16.60 -4.71
C TYR A 179 14.45 17.33 -3.49
N ALA A 180 15.02 18.52 -3.69
CA ALA A 180 15.60 19.32 -2.60
C ALA A 180 14.56 19.75 -1.53
N LYS A 181 13.28 19.84 -1.91
CA LYS A 181 12.18 20.31 -1.05
C LYS A 181 11.38 19.17 -0.40
N ARG A 182 11.60 17.92 -0.82
CA ARG A 182 10.89 16.77 -0.23
C ARG A 182 11.24 16.59 1.24
N LYS A 183 10.29 16.07 2.02
CA LYS A 183 10.49 15.75 3.45
C LYS A 183 11.58 14.70 3.61
N ILE A 184 11.52 13.61 2.83
CA ILE A 184 12.56 12.58 2.81
C ILE A 184 13.72 13.05 1.93
N LYS A 185 14.92 13.11 2.53
CA LYS A 185 16.12 13.61 1.84
C LYS A 185 16.67 12.55 0.90
N MET A 186 16.92 12.96 -0.35
CA MET A 186 17.40 12.10 -1.42
C MET A 186 18.77 12.57 -1.88
N ALA A 187 19.66 11.63 -2.16
CA ALA A 187 20.95 11.88 -2.79
C ALA A 187 21.15 10.86 -3.92
N GLN A 188 21.67 11.31 -5.07
CA GLN A 188 22.02 10.45 -6.20
C GLN A 188 23.54 10.27 -6.22
N VAL A 189 23.99 9.02 -6.21
CA VAL A 189 25.41 8.63 -6.23
C VAL A 189 25.60 7.41 -7.13
N MET A 190 26.82 7.23 -7.67
CA MET A 190 27.21 6.05 -8.47
C MET A 190 26.31 5.75 -9.69
N GLN A 191 25.81 6.80 -10.36
CA GLN A 191 24.98 6.65 -11.55
C GLN A 191 25.68 5.85 -12.68
N PRO A 192 26.95 6.12 -13.04
CA PRO A 192 27.61 5.39 -14.12
C PRO A 192 27.74 3.88 -13.85
N GLU A 193 27.94 3.47 -12.59
CA GLU A 193 28.01 2.07 -12.19
C GLU A 193 26.66 1.38 -12.29
N ALA A 194 25.59 2.03 -11.82
CA ALA A 194 24.23 1.52 -11.97
C ALA A 194 23.82 1.40 -13.45
N GLU A 195 24.24 2.35 -14.30
CA GLU A 195 23.99 2.31 -15.74
C GLU A 195 24.62 1.10 -16.43
N LYS A 196 25.78 0.62 -15.98
CA LYS A 196 26.40 -0.62 -16.50
C LYS A 196 25.49 -1.82 -16.26
N VAL A 197 24.94 -1.97 -15.06
CA VAL A 197 23.97 -3.04 -14.74
C VAL A 197 22.73 -2.95 -15.63
N TRP A 198 22.22 -1.73 -15.88
CA TRP A 198 21.10 -1.56 -16.81
C TRP A 198 21.47 -1.93 -18.25
N GLN A 199 22.70 -1.68 -18.70
CA GLN A 199 23.17 -2.12 -20.01
C GLN A 199 23.26 -3.65 -20.10
N GLU A 200 23.71 -4.32 -19.04
CA GLU A 200 23.69 -5.79 -18.93
C GLU A 200 22.26 -6.34 -18.98
N PHE A 201 21.36 -5.79 -18.16
CA PHE A 201 19.96 -6.21 -18.13
C PHE A 201 19.27 -6.05 -19.49
N ARG A 202 19.60 -4.99 -20.25
CA ARG A 202 19.05 -4.79 -21.62
C ARG A 202 19.50 -5.86 -22.61
N LYS A 203 20.68 -6.46 -22.41
CA LYS A 203 21.23 -7.51 -23.29
C LYS A 203 20.65 -8.89 -22.99
N LEU A 204 20.05 -9.09 -21.81
CA LEU A 204 19.43 -10.37 -21.45
C LEU A 204 18.25 -10.69 -22.38
N PRO A 205 18.26 -11.85 -23.07
CA PRO A 205 17.20 -12.24 -24.00
C PRO A 205 15.89 -12.55 -23.27
N ASP A 206 15.97 -13.08 -22.05
CA ASP A 206 14.90 -13.55 -21.17
C ASP A 206 14.73 -12.68 -19.92
N ARG A 207 15.09 -11.40 -20.00
CA ARG A 207 14.95 -10.44 -18.89
C ARG A 207 13.51 -10.40 -18.35
N ALA A 208 13.39 -10.20 -17.05
CA ALA A 208 12.11 -10.07 -16.38
C ALA A 208 11.24 -8.97 -17.03
N LYS A 209 9.97 -9.31 -17.29
CA LYS A 209 8.93 -8.42 -17.81
C LYS A 209 7.63 -8.71 -17.07
N TYR A 210 7.13 -7.75 -16.31
CA TYR A 210 5.84 -7.82 -15.61
C TYR A 210 5.23 -6.41 -15.48
#